data_AF-A0AAW1YLP2-F1
#
_entry.id   AF-A0AAW1YLP2-F1
#
_cell.length_a   1.000
_cell.length_b   1.000
_cell.length_c   1.000
_cell.angle_alpha   90.00
_cell.angle_beta   90.00
_cell.angle_gamma   90.00
#
_symmetry.space_group_name_H-M   'P 1'
#
loop_
_entity.id
_entity.type
_entity.pdbx_description
1 polymer ?
#
loop_
_entity_poly.entity_id
_entity_poly.type
_entity_poly.pdbx_seq_one_letter_code
_entity_poly.pdbx_strand_id
1 'polypeptide(L)'
;MIFHARVENHPCRTYDPSRATLFYVPFYGGLYASSKFREANLTARDELALGLVSTFSQPTWQNRNGKDHFIALGRTAWDFMRT
;
A
#
# COMPACT_ATOMS: atom_id res chain seq x y z
N MET A 1 -5.19 -9.41 3.74
CA MET A 1 -4.52 -10.70 3.51
C MET A 1 -5.04 -11.47 2.31
N ILE A 2 -6.36 -11.59 2.08
CA ILE A 2 -6.89 -12.30 0.88
C ILE A 2 -6.33 -11.73 -0.44
N PHE A 3 -6.36 -10.40 -0.61
CA PHE A 3 -5.85 -9.78 -1.84
C PHE A 3 -4.34 -10.00 -2.02
N HIS A 4 -3.56 -9.85 -0.95
CA HIS A 4 -2.12 -10.13 -0.95
C HIS A 4 -1.81 -11.56 -1.39
N ALA A 5 -2.49 -12.56 -0.80
CA ALA A 5 -2.33 -13.96 -1.19
C ALA A 5 -2.71 -14.20 -2.66
N ARG A 6 -3.75 -13.52 -3.17
CA ARG A 6 -4.13 -13.60 -4.59
C ARG A 6 -3.07 -13.01 -5.51
N VAL A 7 -2.46 -11.88 -5.15
CA VAL A 7 -1.37 -11.28 -5.94
C VAL A 7 -0.13 -12.18 -5.91
N GLU A 8 0.24 -12.72 -4.75
CA GLU A 8 1.39 -13.62 -4.61
C GLU A 8 1.29 -14.87 -5.49
N ASN A 9 0.07 -15.40 -5.63
CA ASN A 9 -0.23 -16.60 -6.42
C ASN A 9 -0.75 -16.28 -7.84
N HIS A 10 -0.72 -15.01 -8.28
CA HIS A 10 -1.23 -14.65 -9.59
C HIS A 10 -0.33 -15.22 -10.71
N PRO A 11 -0.88 -15.88 -11.75
CA PRO A 11 -0.07 -16.55 -12.77
C PRO A 11 0.85 -15.60 -13.55
N CYS A 12 0.47 -14.32 -13.65
CA CYS A 12 1.29 -13.29 -14.31
C CYS A 12 2.26 -12.55 -13.38
N ARG A 13 2.42 -12.98 -12.12
CA ARG A 13 3.38 -12.34 -11.20
C ARG A 13 4.80 -12.56 -11.72
N THR A 14 5.59 -11.50 -11.72
CA THR A 14 7.01 -11.52 -12.09
C THR A 14 7.86 -10.97 -10.95
N TYR A 15 9.06 -11.52 -10.80
CA TYR A 15 10.10 -10.98 -9.91
C TYR A 15 10.99 -9.96 -10.61
N ASP A 16 10.94 -9.89 -11.94
CA ASP A 16 11.63 -8.90 -12.75
C ASP A 16 10.77 -7.62 -12.87
N PRO A 17 11.18 -6.49 -12.24
CA PRO A 17 10.43 -5.24 -12.28
C PRO A 17 10.32 -4.63 -13.68
N SER A 18 11.28 -4.91 -14.59
CA SER A 18 11.27 -4.34 -15.94
C SER A 18 10.14 -4.90 -16.81
N ARG A 19 9.63 -6.08 -16.45
CA ARG A 19 8.53 -6.77 -17.14
C ARG A 19 7.18 -6.55 -16.45
N ALA A 20 7.16 -5.92 -15.29
CA ALA A 20 5.93 -5.68 -14.54
C ALA A 20 5.13 -4.53 -15.18
N THR A 21 3.83 -4.74 -15.36
CA THR A 21 2.90 -3.67 -15.79
C THR A 21 2.25 -2.94 -14.62
N LEU A 22 2.12 -3.62 -13.49
CA LEU A 22 1.54 -3.10 -12.26
C LEU A 22 2.36 -3.56 -11.06
N PHE A 23 2.43 -2.69 -10.05
CA PHE A 23 3.13 -2.94 -8.80
C PHE A 23 2.13 -2.94 -7.65
N TYR A 24 1.97 -4.10 -7.02
CA TYR A 24 1.19 -4.19 -5.79
C TYR A 24 2.02 -3.74 -4.61
N VAL A 25 1.50 -2.79 -3.83
CA VAL A 25 2.13 -2.33 -2.60
C VAL A 25 1.41 -2.99 -1.42
N PRO A 26 2.08 -3.86 -0.63
CA PRO A 26 1.46 -4.67 0.43
C PRO A 26 1.20 -3.86 1.71
N PHE A 27 0.58 -2.68 1.57
CA PHE A 27 0.17 -1.83 2.67
C PHE A 27 -1.27 -2.12 3.08
N TYR A 28 -1.46 -2.69 4.27
CA TYR A 28 -2.78 -3.09 4.78
C TYR A 28 -3.52 -1.94 5.47
N GLY A 29 -3.79 -0.86 4.72
CA GLY A 29 -4.27 0.41 5.26
C GLY A 29 -5.53 0.30 6.15
N GLY A 30 -6.52 -0.51 5.77
CA GLY A 30 -7.72 -0.70 6.58
C GLY A 30 -7.49 -1.45 7.88
N LEU A 31 -6.59 -2.45 7.88
CA LEU A 31 -6.19 -3.14 9.10
C LEU A 31 -5.41 -2.19 10.01
N TYR A 32 -4.48 -1.43 9.45
CA TYR A 32 -3.69 -0.45 10.18
C TYR A 32 -4.58 0.62 10.84
N ALA A 33 -5.47 1.24 10.07
CA ALA A 33 -6.42 2.22 10.57
C ALA A 33 -7.28 1.65 11.71
N SER A 34 -7.75 0.40 11.55
CA SER A 34 -8.52 -0.29 12.61
C SER A 34 -7.69 -0.57 13.86
N SER A 35 -6.39 -0.84 13.73
CA SER A 35 -5.50 -1.09 14.88
C SER A 35 -5.13 0.19 15.65
N LYS A 36 -5.14 1.35 14.97
CA LYS A 36 -4.72 2.64 15.54
C LYS A 36 -5.90 3.59 15.83
N PHE A 37 -7.16 3.16 15.65
CA PHE A 37 -8.33 4.05 15.72
C PHE A 37 -8.52 4.77 17.07
N ARG A 38 -8.03 4.18 18.18
CA ARG A 38 -8.04 4.77 19.53
C ARG A 38 -6.68 5.26 20.01
N GLU A 39 -5.66 5.20 19.16
CA GLU A 39 -4.31 5.67 19.52
C GLU A 39 -4.32 7.19 19.64
N ALA A 40 -3.95 7.71 20.81
CA ALA A 40 -3.92 9.14 21.10
C ALA A 40 -2.59 9.77 20.64
N ASN A 41 -1.50 9.01 20.61
CA ASN A 41 -0.21 9.46 20.13
C ASN A 41 -0.19 9.48 18.60
N LEU A 42 -0.20 10.70 18.02
CA LEU A 42 -0.22 10.89 16.56
C LEU A 42 1.02 10.32 15.87
N THR A 43 2.21 10.42 16.49
CA THR A 43 3.43 9.82 15.96
C THR A 43 3.28 8.30 15.83
N ALA A 44 2.74 7.64 16.87
CA ALA A 44 2.49 6.20 16.86
C ALA A 44 1.33 5.79 15.93
N ARG A 45 0.40 6.72 15.64
CA ARG A 45 -0.69 6.54 14.67
C ARG A 45 -0.21 6.69 13.23
N ASP A 46 0.81 7.50 12.97
CA ASP A 46 1.29 7.80 11.61
C ASP A 46 2.53 6.98 11.19
N GLU A 47 3.22 6.35 12.14
CA GLU A 47 4.48 5.62 11.94
C GLU A 47 4.51 4.72 10.70
N LEU A 48 3.55 3.81 10.54
CA LEU A 48 3.56 2.88 9.40
C LEU A 48 3.25 3.59 8.08
N ALA A 49 2.38 4.61 8.11
CA ALA A 49 2.05 5.40 6.93
C ALA A 49 3.24 6.26 6.47
N LEU A 50 4.05 6.76 7.41
CA LEU A 50 5.32 7.43 7.11
C LEU A 50 6.36 6.45 6.59
N GLY A 51 6.43 5.24 7.14
CA GLY A 51 7.29 4.17 6.61
C GLY A 51 7.00 3.83 5.15
N LEU A 52 5.71 3.86 4.74
CA LEU A 52 5.29 3.64 3.36
C LEU A 52 5.92 4.65 2.38
N VAL A 53 6.14 5.89 2.80
CA VAL A 53 6.68 6.97 1.95
C VAL A 53 8.04 6.60 1.35
N SER A 54 8.86 5.84 2.08
CA SER A 54 10.15 5.34 1.60
C SER A 54 10.03 4.51 0.31
N THR A 55 8.90 3.84 0.10
CA THR A 55 8.63 3.02 -1.09
C THR A 55 8.47 3.89 -2.35
N PHE A 56 8.08 5.15 -2.19
CA PHE A 56 7.88 6.09 -3.31
C PHE A 56 9.21 6.60 -3.89
N SER A 57 10.33 6.38 -3.20
CA SER A 57 11.65 6.75 -3.69
C SER A 57 12.27 5.70 -4.63
N GLN A 58 11.64 4.53 -4.79
CA GLN A 58 12.18 3.47 -5.65
C GLN A 58 12.11 3.86 -7.13
N PRO A 59 13.08 3.44 -7.98
CA PRO A 59 13.07 3.75 -9.41
C PRO A 59 11.80 3.31 -10.13
N THR A 60 11.24 2.17 -9.72
CA THR A 60 9.96 1.64 -10.24
C THR A 60 8.81 2.62 -10.05
N TRP A 61 8.74 3.28 -8.88
CA TRP A 61 7.75 4.31 -8.60
C TRP A 61 7.96 5.55 -9.47
N GLN A 62 9.21 6.02 -9.59
CA GLN A 62 9.55 7.24 -10.31
C GLN A 62 9.25 7.14 -11.81
N ASN A 63 9.46 5.97 -12.43
CA ASN A 63 9.28 5.76 -13.87
C ASN A 63 7.89 6.14 -14.39
N ARG A 64 6.85 5.95 -13.58
CA ARG A 64 5.46 6.26 -13.93
C ARG A 64 4.74 7.13 -12.90
N ASN A 65 5.51 7.79 -12.04
CA ASN A 65 5.00 8.59 -10.92
C ASN A 65 3.94 7.83 -10.09
N GLY A 66 4.15 6.53 -9.86
CA GLY A 66 3.25 5.67 -9.09
C GLY A 66 1.90 5.33 -9.74
N LYS A 67 1.62 5.74 -11.00
CA LYS A 67 0.33 5.47 -11.67
C LYS A 67 0.05 3.99 -11.91
N ASP A 68 1.10 3.18 -11.94
CA ASP A 68 1.08 1.73 -12.07
C ASP A 68 1.17 1.01 -10.72
N HIS A 69 1.25 1.75 -9.61
CA HIS A 69 1.26 1.21 -8.26
C HIS A 69 -0.15 1.24 -7.66
N PHE A 70 -0.54 0.17 -6.98
CA PHE A 70 -1.86 0.09 -6.38
C PHE A 70 -1.83 -0.61 -5.01
N ILE A 71 -2.80 -0.24 -4.17
CA ILE A 71 -2.98 -0.77 -2.81
C ILE A 71 -4.42 -1.26 -2.67
N ALA A 72 -4.61 -2.38 -1.98
CA ALA A 72 -5.92 -2.85 -1.57
C ALA A 72 -6.16 -2.46 -0.10
N LEU A 73 -6.96 -1.41 0.14
CA LEU A 73 -7.19 -0.87 1.50
C LEU A 73 -8.09 -1.75 2.37
N GLY A 74 -9.08 -2.44 1.78
CA GLY A 74 -9.98 -3.36 2.50
C GLY A 74 -11.02 -2.68 3.40
N ARG A 75 -11.22 -1.37 3.26
CA ARG A 75 -12.26 -0.55 3.92
C ARG A 75 -12.82 0.47 2.93
N THR A 76 -13.92 1.15 3.29
CA THR A 76 -14.54 2.15 2.41
C THR A 76 -13.64 3.38 2.26
N ALA A 77 -13.72 4.05 1.11
CA ALA A 77 -12.91 5.25 0.86
C ALA A 77 -13.17 6.36 1.90
N TRP A 78 -14.39 6.43 2.44
CA TRP A 78 -14.80 7.36 3.49
C TRP A 78 -13.89 7.32 4.73
N ASP A 79 -13.40 6.15 5.13
CA ASP A 79 -12.51 6.02 6.29
C ASP A 79 -11.14 6.69 6.10
N PHE A 80 -10.79 7.09 4.87
CA PHE A 80 -9.49 7.67 4.53
C PHE A 80 -9.58 9.09 3.98
N MET A 81 -10.79 9.63 3.79
CA MET A 81 -10.96 11.03 3.39
C MET A 81 -10.65 11.94 4.58
N ARG A 82 -10.00 13.08 4.31
CA ARG A 82 -9.62 14.09 5.33
C ARG A 82 -10.45 15.38 5.23
N THR A 83 -11.60 15.31 4.57
CA THR A 83 -12.56 16.43 4.43
C THR A 83 -13.35 16.65 5.70
#